data_AF-A0A1M7PRY1-F1
#
_entry.id   AF-A0A1M7PRY1-F1
#
_cell.length_a   1.000
_cell.length_b   1.000
_cell.length_c   1.000
_cell.angle_alpha   90.00
_cell.angle_beta   90.00
_cell.angle_gamma   90.00
#
_symmetry.space_group_name_H-M   'P 1'
#
loop_
_entity.id
_entity.type
_entity.pdbx_description
1 polymer ?
#
loop_
_entity_poly.entity_id
_entity_poly.type
_entity_poly.pdbx_seq_one_letter_code
_entity_poly.pdbx_strand_id
1 'polypeptide(L)'
;MKKITQILSIIVLTILLAACGEDEAITEEVNVQITITDQTSDTQISNENITVESETTLLTVLEENYNVEVSEEGFLTAIEGHQQNIEEKHYWMYEINGEMANVGIADYEVKDEDHITFDLKATE
;
A
#
# COMPACT_ATOMS: atom_id res chain seq x y z
N MET A 1 12.93 -14.46 -68.55
CA MET A 1 11.91 -15.18 -67.78
C MET A 1 11.38 -14.24 -66.69
N LYS A 2 10.06 -13.97 -66.71
CA LYS A 2 9.16 -13.42 -65.67
C LYS A 2 9.66 -12.12 -64.98
N LYS A 3 9.45 -10.91 -65.49
CA LYS A 3 8.20 -10.10 -65.48
C LYS A 3 7.21 -10.50 -64.38
N ILE A 4 7.17 -9.72 -63.30
CA ILE A 4 6.05 -9.69 -62.34
C ILE A 4 5.56 -8.24 -62.29
N THR A 5 4.25 -8.16 -62.39
CA THR A 5 3.47 -7.07 -62.95
C THR A 5 2.98 -6.13 -61.85
N GLN A 6 2.75 -4.88 -62.26
CA GLN A 6 2.05 -3.80 -61.58
C GLN A 6 0.76 -4.27 -60.86
N ILE A 7 0.34 -3.55 -59.81
CA ILE A 7 -0.85 -2.68 -59.82
C ILE A 7 -0.94 -1.84 -58.54
N LEU A 8 -1.25 -0.57 -58.78
CA LEU A 8 -1.48 0.55 -57.90
C LEU A 8 -2.95 0.55 -57.43
N SER A 9 -3.20 1.00 -56.19
CA SER A 9 -4.45 1.66 -55.72
C SER A 9 -5.73 0.81 -55.49
N ILE A 10 -6.26 0.83 -54.25
CA ILE A 10 -7.62 1.33 -53.91
C ILE A 10 -7.86 1.20 -52.38
N ILE A 11 -8.29 2.32 -51.81
CA ILE A 11 -8.77 2.55 -50.44
C ILE A 11 -10.17 1.94 -50.24
N VAL A 12 -10.38 1.23 -49.12
CA VAL A 12 -11.68 1.03 -48.43
C VAL A 12 -11.34 0.89 -46.94
N LEU A 13 -11.43 1.94 -46.12
CA LEU A 13 -12.62 2.52 -45.48
C LEU A 13 -13.30 1.57 -44.47
N THR A 14 -13.09 1.91 -43.19
CA THR A 14 -13.92 1.64 -42.00
C THR A 14 -14.37 0.21 -41.72
N ILE A 15 -13.77 -0.37 -40.67
CA ILE A 15 -14.58 -0.97 -39.62
C ILE A 15 -14.22 -0.27 -38.32
N LEU A 16 -15.03 0.74 -37.99
CA LEU A 16 -15.26 1.17 -36.62
C LEU A 16 -15.97 0.01 -35.93
N LEU A 17 -15.22 -0.83 -35.20
CA LEU A 17 -15.81 -1.65 -34.16
C LEU A 17 -15.82 -0.78 -32.90
N ALA A 18 -17.01 -0.24 -32.64
CA ALA A 18 -17.35 0.51 -31.46
C ALA A 18 -17.24 -0.36 -30.21
N ALA A 19 -16.76 0.29 -29.14
CA ALA A 19 -17.32 0.24 -27.80
C ALA A 19 -17.60 -1.14 -27.20
N CYS A 20 -16.69 -1.59 -26.35
CA CYS A 20 -17.08 -1.67 -24.95
C CYS A 20 -16.25 -0.59 -24.24
N GLY A 21 -16.90 0.50 -23.83
CA GLY A 21 -16.39 1.28 -22.74
C GLY A 21 -16.61 0.44 -21.48
N GLU A 22 -15.68 -0.44 -21.17
CA GLU A 22 -15.24 -0.47 -19.78
C GLU A 22 -14.49 0.86 -19.62
N ASP A 23 -15.15 1.84 -18.99
CA ASP A 23 -14.38 2.79 -18.19
C ASP A 23 -13.68 1.92 -17.13
N GLU A 24 -12.55 1.33 -17.50
CA GLU A 24 -11.53 0.92 -16.54
C GLU A 24 -11.26 2.21 -15.76
N ALA A 25 -11.86 2.32 -14.58
CA ALA A 25 -11.50 3.36 -13.65
C ALA A 25 -9.98 3.26 -13.53
N ILE A 26 -9.27 4.27 -14.00
CA ILE A 26 -7.83 4.35 -13.79
C ILE A 26 -7.70 4.55 -12.28
N THR A 27 -7.54 3.44 -11.56
CA THR A 27 -7.15 3.48 -10.16
C THR A 27 -5.69 3.88 -10.18
N GLU A 28 -5.42 5.09 -9.69
CA GLU A 28 -4.04 5.52 -9.51
C GLU A 28 -3.45 4.62 -8.42
N GLU A 29 -2.31 3.99 -8.68
CA GLU A 29 -1.61 3.18 -7.69
C GLU A 29 -0.53 4.01 -7.00
N VAL A 30 -0.30 3.74 -5.73
CA VAL A 30 0.76 4.36 -4.91
C VAL A 30 1.66 3.26 -4.33
N ASN A 31 2.96 3.54 -4.24
CA ASN A 31 3.93 2.65 -3.61
C ASN A 31 4.33 3.19 -2.23
N VAL A 32 4.08 2.40 -1.18
CA VAL A 32 4.40 2.74 0.20
C VAL A 32 5.42 1.75 0.76
N GLN A 33 6.43 2.25 1.47
CA GLN A 33 7.36 1.42 2.22
C GLN A 33 6.88 1.27 3.65
N ILE A 34 6.71 0.03 4.12
CA ILE A 34 6.36 -0.27 5.51
C ILE A 34 7.51 -0.99 6.19
N THR A 35 8.01 -0.41 7.28
CA THR A 35 9.01 -1.02 8.17
C THR A 35 8.38 -1.31 9.52
N ILE A 36 8.55 -2.53 10.02
CA ILE A 36 7.96 -2.99 11.27
C ILE A 36 9.06 -3.60 12.14
N THR A 37 9.27 -3.04 13.32
CA THR A 37 10.30 -3.53 14.27
C THR A 37 9.72 -3.74 15.66
N ASP A 38 10.23 -4.77 16.33
CA ASP A 38 10.07 -4.97 17.76
C ASP A 38 11.40 -4.66 18.46
N GLN A 39 11.46 -3.47 19.05
CA GLN A 39 12.65 -2.97 19.74
C GLN A 39 12.80 -3.59 21.13
N THR A 40 11.76 -4.23 21.66
CA THR A 40 11.84 -4.95 22.94
C THR A 40 12.62 -6.26 22.79
N SER A 41 12.64 -6.82 21.57
CA SER A 41 13.34 -8.06 21.22
C SER A 41 14.44 -7.89 20.17
N ASP A 42 14.75 -6.65 19.76
CA ASP A 42 15.74 -6.31 18.71
C ASP A 42 15.49 -7.07 17.39
N THR A 43 14.23 -7.14 16.98
CA THR A 43 13.77 -7.92 15.82
C THR A 43 13.14 -7.03 14.75
N GLN A 44 13.59 -7.17 13.50
CA GLN A 44 12.88 -6.61 12.34
C GLN A 44 11.85 -7.63 11.86
N ILE A 45 10.56 -7.27 11.93
CA ILE A 45 9.43 -8.10 11.54
C ILE A 45 9.20 -8.00 10.03
N SER A 46 9.22 -6.78 9.49
CA SER A 46 9.02 -6.53 8.06
C SER A 46 9.75 -5.28 7.58
N ASN A 47 10.11 -5.27 6.30
CA ASN A 47 10.59 -4.10 5.56
C ASN A 47 10.30 -4.35 4.08
N GLU A 48 9.13 -3.88 3.63
CA GLU A 48 8.60 -4.19 2.31
C GLU A 48 8.03 -2.94 1.63
N ASN A 49 8.01 -2.95 0.30
CA ASN A 49 7.29 -1.95 -0.48
C ASN A 49 6.00 -2.59 -0.98
N ILE A 50 4.88 -1.93 -0.71
CA ILE A 50 3.54 -2.40 -1.02
C ILE A 50 2.93 -1.42 -2.01
N THR A 51 2.40 -1.95 -3.12
CA THR A 51 1.63 -1.15 -4.09
C THR A 51 0.16 -1.35 -3.80
N VAL A 52 -0.56 -0.25 -3.61
CA VAL A 52 -2.00 -0.22 -3.33
C VAL A 52 -2.69 0.84 -4.17
N GLU A 53 -4.02 0.79 -4.25
CA GLU A 53 -4.80 1.87 -4.87
C GLU A 53 -4.65 3.17 -4.06
N SER A 54 -4.67 4.31 -4.74
CA SER A 54 -4.72 5.64 -4.13
C SER A 54 -5.93 5.75 -3.19
N GLU A 55 -5.83 6.59 -2.17
CA GLU A 55 -6.89 6.79 -1.17
C GLU A 55 -7.14 5.56 -0.27
N THR A 56 -6.30 4.51 -0.35
CA THR A 56 -6.34 3.37 0.59
C THR A 56 -5.86 3.81 1.97
N THR A 57 -6.62 3.45 3.01
CA THR A 57 -6.22 3.76 4.40
C THR A 57 -5.08 2.85 4.86
N LEU A 58 -4.21 3.37 5.72
CA LEU A 58 -3.08 2.61 6.28
C LEU A 58 -3.56 1.37 7.07
N LEU A 59 -4.71 1.44 7.74
CA LEU A 59 -5.32 0.26 8.37
C LEU A 59 -5.64 -0.82 7.34
N THR A 60 -6.26 -0.46 6.21
CA THR A 60 -6.54 -1.42 5.13
C THR A 60 -5.25 -2.03 4.57
N VAL A 61 -4.22 -1.20 4.30
CA VAL A 61 -2.91 -1.70 3.86
C VAL A 61 -2.36 -2.71 4.87
N LEU A 62 -2.48 -2.43 6.16
CA LEU A 62 -2.00 -3.32 7.21
C LEU A 62 -2.80 -4.63 7.27
N GLU A 63 -4.13 -4.57 7.26
CA GLU A 63 -5.01 -5.75 7.34
C GLU A 63 -4.87 -6.70 6.15
N GLU A 64 -4.54 -6.18 4.96
CA GLU A 64 -4.35 -6.99 3.75
C GLU A 64 -2.99 -7.68 3.69
N ASN A 65 -1.97 -7.14 4.37
CA ASN A 65 -0.58 -7.59 4.24
C ASN A 65 -0.02 -8.22 5.53
N TYR A 66 -0.63 -7.94 6.68
CA TYR A 66 -0.17 -8.39 7.99
C TYR A 66 -1.34 -8.84 8.86
N ASN A 67 -1.05 -9.71 9.83
CA ASN A 67 -1.97 -10.02 10.90
C ASN A 67 -1.94 -8.90 11.96
N VAL A 68 -2.97 -8.06 11.97
CA VAL A 68 -3.08 -6.93 12.89
C VAL A 68 -4.23 -7.07 13.87
N GLU A 69 -4.03 -6.57 15.08
CA GLU A 69 -5.08 -6.42 16.09
C GLU A 69 -5.21 -4.95 16.46
N VAL A 70 -6.45 -4.46 16.52
CA VAL A 70 -6.79 -3.08 16.86
C VAL A 70 -7.80 -3.09 18.01
N SER A 71 -7.59 -2.24 19.00
CA SER A 71 -8.52 -2.06 20.12
C SER A 71 -9.83 -1.41 19.68
N GLU A 72 -10.87 -1.48 20.53
CA GLU A 72 -12.15 -0.79 20.30
C GLU A 72 -11.99 0.74 20.14
N GLU A 73 -10.91 1.30 20.68
CA GLU A 73 -10.58 2.72 20.61
C GLU A 73 -9.76 3.09 19.35
N GLY A 74 -9.44 2.12 18.49
CA GLY A 74 -8.72 2.33 17.23
C GLY A 74 -7.18 2.29 17.35
N PHE A 75 -6.64 1.93 18.51
CA PHE A 75 -5.19 1.77 18.69
C PHE A 75 -4.72 0.39 18.23
N LEU A 76 -3.64 0.36 17.46
CA LEU A 76 -2.92 -0.85 17.11
C LEU A 76 -2.37 -1.54 18.37
N THR A 77 -2.75 -2.80 18.58
CA THR A 77 -2.37 -3.59 19.76
C THR A 77 -1.42 -4.73 19.44
N ALA A 78 -1.44 -5.24 18.20
CA ALA A 78 -0.49 -6.26 17.74
C ALA A 78 -0.25 -6.19 16.22
N ILE A 79 0.94 -6.58 15.79
CA ILE A 79 1.29 -6.89 14.40
C ILE A 79 2.06 -8.21 14.38
N GLU A 80 1.70 -9.15 13.50
CA GLU A 80 2.40 -10.44 13.33
C GLU A 80 2.60 -11.23 14.65
N GLY A 81 1.64 -11.09 15.58
CA GLY A 81 1.68 -11.73 16.89
C GLY A 81 2.57 -11.04 17.94
N HIS A 82 3.25 -9.93 17.58
CA HIS A 82 3.96 -9.08 18.54
C HIS A 82 2.99 -8.11 19.22
N GLN A 83 2.65 -8.40 20.48
CA GLN A 83 1.62 -7.69 21.23
C GLN A 83 2.20 -6.60 22.13
N GLN A 84 1.49 -5.48 22.25
CA GLN A 84 1.80 -4.44 23.22
C GLN A 84 1.68 -4.96 24.66
N ASN A 85 2.45 -4.38 25.58
CA ASN A 85 2.38 -4.70 27.00
C ASN A 85 2.20 -3.42 27.83
N ILE A 86 0.97 -3.17 28.26
CA ILE A 86 0.60 -1.97 29.03
C ILE A 86 1.27 -1.97 30.41
N GLU A 87 1.43 -3.13 31.05
CA GLU A 87 2.06 -3.23 32.37
C GLU A 87 3.55 -2.88 32.31
N GLU A 88 4.22 -3.23 31.21
CA GLU A 88 5.63 -2.94 30.94
C GLU A 88 5.83 -1.63 30.16
N LYS A 89 4.76 -0.90 29.85
CA LYS A 89 4.78 0.32 29.02
C LYS A 89 5.38 0.11 27.63
N HIS A 90 5.16 -1.04 27.02
CA HIS A 90 5.53 -1.32 25.64
C HIS A 90 4.34 -1.05 24.72
N TYR A 91 4.51 -0.14 23.76
CA TYR A 91 3.45 0.30 22.85
C TYR A 91 3.92 0.32 21.40
N TRP A 92 2.98 0.09 20.48
CA TRP A 92 3.20 0.32 19.06
C TRP A 92 3.18 1.81 18.75
N MET A 93 4.29 2.30 18.23
CA MET A 93 4.48 3.69 17.83
C MET A 93 4.64 3.76 16.33
N TYR A 94 4.00 4.73 15.69
CA TYR A 94 4.04 4.86 14.24
C TYR A 94 4.43 6.26 13.81
N GLU A 95 5.21 6.29 12.73
CA GLU A 95 5.75 7.50 12.13
C GLU A 95 5.48 7.47 10.62
N ILE A 96 5.24 8.65 10.06
CA ILE A 96 5.08 8.86 8.63
C ILE A 96 6.24 9.73 8.19
N ASN A 97 7.08 9.22 7.29
CA ASN A 97 8.24 9.93 6.75
C ASN A 97 9.20 10.47 7.83
N GLY A 98 9.36 9.70 8.92
CA GLY A 98 10.22 10.06 10.07
C GLY A 98 9.64 11.10 11.03
N GLU A 99 8.36 11.45 10.87
CA GLU A 99 7.64 12.32 11.80
C GLU A 99 6.55 11.54 12.55
N MET A 100 6.40 11.81 13.86
CA MET A 100 5.29 11.22 14.61
C MET A 100 3.96 11.64 14.00
N ALA A 101 3.14 10.65 13.72
CA ALA A 101 1.86 10.86 13.09
C ALA A 101 0.83 11.42 14.08
N ASN A 102 -0.01 12.32 13.57
CA ASN A 102 -1.05 13.01 14.34
C ASN A 102 -2.47 12.49 14.04
N VAL A 103 -2.59 11.44 13.22
CA VAL A 103 -3.86 10.86 12.75
C VAL A 103 -3.78 9.34 12.80
N GLY A 104 -4.81 8.68 13.32
CA GLY A 104 -4.80 7.22 13.48
C GLY A 104 -4.67 6.47 12.16
N ILE A 105 -4.21 5.22 12.23
CA ILE A 105 -4.00 4.36 11.05
C ILE A 105 -5.26 4.16 10.20
N ALA A 106 -6.45 4.23 10.80
CA ALA A 106 -7.72 4.15 10.09
C ALA A 106 -8.09 5.44 9.32
N ASP A 107 -7.52 6.58 9.73
CA ASP A 107 -7.83 7.90 9.17
C ASP A 107 -6.74 8.41 8.20
N TYR A 108 -5.60 7.73 8.13
CA TYR A 108 -4.51 8.09 7.24
C TYR A 108 -4.61 7.35 5.91
N GLU A 109 -4.82 8.08 4.83
CA GLU A 109 -4.69 7.56 3.45
C GLU A 109 -3.22 7.61 3.04
N VAL A 110 -2.68 6.46 2.61
CA VAL A 110 -1.26 6.36 2.21
C VAL A 110 -1.01 7.10 0.91
N LYS A 111 0.19 7.67 0.79
CA LYS A 111 0.63 8.42 -0.39
C LYS A 111 1.81 7.72 -1.06
N ASP A 112 1.99 8.03 -2.33
CA ASP A 112 3.14 7.53 -3.08
C ASP A 112 4.44 7.98 -2.42
N GLU A 113 5.40 7.06 -2.37
CA GLU A 113 6.71 7.22 -1.74
C GLU A 113 6.69 7.41 -0.21
N ASP A 114 5.55 7.21 0.47
CA ASP A 114 5.50 7.24 1.93
C ASP A 114 6.41 6.16 2.54
N HIS A 115 7.15 6.55 3.58
CA HIS A 115 7.85 5.62 4.46
C HIS A 115 7.15 5.58 5.82
N ILE A 116 6.43 4.50 6.05
CA ILE A 116 5.71 4.25 7.30
C ILE A 116 6.55 3.32 8.16
N THR A 117 6.77 3.71 9.42
CA THR A 117 7.48 2.88 10.39
C THR A 117 6.58 2.57 11.57
N PHE A 118 6.55 1.30 11.98
CA PHE A 118 5.93 0.82 13.21
C PHE A 118 6.99 0.23 14.13
N ASP A 119 7.10 0.75 15.34
CA ASP A 119 8.03 0.28 16.36
C ASP A 119 7.28 -0.12 17.62
N LEU A 120 7.38 -1.40 18.02
CA LEU A 120 7.01 -1.82 19.36
C LEU A 120 8.15 -1.45 20.30
N LYS A 121 7.94 -0.45 21.16
CA LYS A 121 8.99 0.08 22.04
C LYS A 121 8.49 0.46 23.42
N ALA A 122 9.42 0.52 24.36
CA ALA A 122 9.16 1.01 25.71
C ALA A 122 8.98 2.54 25.73
N THR A 123 8.01 3.01 26.50
CA THR A 123 7.76 4.43 26.75
C THR A 123 7.95 4.77 28.23
N GLU A 124 8.39 6.00 28.51
CA GLU A 124 8.73 6.46 29.88
C GLU A 124 7.50 6.81 30.73
#